data_AF-A0A3A6PPQ0-F1
#
_entry.id   AF-A0A3A6PPQ0-F1
#
_cell.length_a   1.000
_cell.length_b   1.000
_cell.length_c   1.000
_cell.angle_alpha   90.00
_cell.angle_beta   90.00
_cell.angle_gamma   90.00
#
_symmetry.space_group_name_H-M   'P 1'
#
loop_
_entity.id
_entity.type
_entity.pdbx_description
1 polymer ?
#
loop_
_entity_poly.entity_id
_entity_poly.type
_entity_poly.pdbx_seq_one_letter_code
_entity_poly.pdbx_strand_id
1 'polypeptide(L)'
;MDSEPADPDDPSDEPLTELVNYLTPRRDNEMIATYQNTTAIACPVCEEPFDYLIASKGPESSLSLDEVMDLCVSVSDDDRAFLFTHE
;
A
#
# COMPACT_ATOMS: atom_id res chain seq x y z
N MET A 1 9.54 37.75 11.87
CA MET A 1 10.12 36.47 11.41
C MET A 1 8.95 35.56 11.27
N ASP A 2 8.46 35.42 10.04
CA ASP A 2 7.38 34.53 9.63
C ASP A 2 7.55 33.15 10.24
N SER A 3 6.56 32.71 11.01
CA SER A 3 6.37 31.31 11.32
C SER A 3 5.18 30.88 10.47
N GLU A 4 5.47 30.49 9.25
CA GLU A 4 4.54 29.80 8.37
C GLU A 4 4.02 28.58 9.15
N PRO A 5 2.71 28.48 9.44
CA PRO A 5 2.17 27.30 10.10
C PRO A 5 2.30 26.15 9.10
N ALA A 6 2.93 25.05 9.53
CA ALA A 6 2.92 23.82 8.76
C ALA A 6 1.48 23.49 8.39
N ASP A 7 1.16 23.52 7.10
CA ASP A 7 -0.15 23.16 6.57
C ASP A 7 -0.46 21.72 7.00
N PRO A 8 -1.57 21.45 7.72
CA PRO A 8 -1.99 20.10 8.10
C PRO A 8 -2.57 19.29 6.93
N ASP A 9 -2.38 19.77 5.71
CA ASP A 9 -2.95 19.28 4.45
C ASP A 9 -1.81 18.99 3.46
N ASP A 10 -0.67 18.48 3.95
CA ASP A 10 0.37 17.93 3.10
C ASP A 10 -0.07 16.51 2.64
N PRO A 11 -0.46 16.33 1.37
CA PRO A 11 -0.98 15.04 0.86
C PRO A 11 0.12 13.98 0.72
N SER A 12 1.37 14.29 1.11
CA SER A 12 2.48 13.32 1.04
C SER A 12 2.42 12.29 2.18
N ASP A 13 1.57 12.50 3.18
CA ASP A 13 1.38 11.62 4.34
C ASP A 13 -0.06 11.07 4.45
N GLU A 14 -0.86 11.06 3.37
CA GLU A 14 -2.05 10.20 3.37
C GLU A 14 -1.55 8.75 3.51
N PRO A 15 -1.74 8.12 4.69
CA PRO A 15 -1.05 6.89 5.01
C PRO A 15 -1.52 5.82 4.03
N LEU A 16 -0.66 4.87 3.63
CA LEU A 16 -1.08 3.73 2.80
C LEU A 16 -2.36 3.01 3.31
N THR A 17 -2.66 3.19 4.59
CA THR A 17 -3.91 2.81 5.27
C THR A 17 -5.17 3.50 4.71
N GLU A 18 -5.12 4.74 4.22
CA GLU A 18 -6.27 5.35 3.55
C GLU A 18 -6.48 4.76 2.16
N LEU A 19 -5.38 4.43 1.47
CA LEU A 19 -5.42 3.79 0.15
C LEU A 19 -6.22 2.47 0.19
N VAL A 20 -6.11 1.68 1.26
CA VAL A 20 -6.90 0.44 1.41
C VAL A 20 -8.43 0.66 1.44
N ASN A 21 -8.92 1.87 1.76
CA ASN A 21 -10.36 2.18 1.73
C ASN A 21 -10.91 2.33 0.30
N TYR A 22 -10.05 2.68 -0.66
CA TYR A 22 -10.43 2.81 -2.07
C TYR A 22 -10.30 1.50 -2.85
N LEU A 23 -9.65 0.50 -2.25
CA LEU A 23 -9.40 -0.78 -2.87
C LEU A 23 -10.46 -1.80 -2.47
N THR A 24 -10.67 -2.80 -3.33
CA THR A 24 -11.64 -3.86 -3.05
C THR A 24 -10.95 -4.96 -2.24
N PRO A 25 -11.34 -5.22 -0.97
CA PRO A 25 -10.74 -6.29 -0.18
C PRO A 25 -11.06 -7.64 -0.81
N ARG A 26 -10.03 -8.42 -1.17
CA ARG A 26 -10.17 -9.71 -1.85
C ARG A 26 -9.88 -10.89 -0.93
N ARG A 27 -8.91 -10.74 -0.03
CA ARG A 27 -8.54 -11.80 0.91
C ARG A 27 -8.03 -11.18 2.19
N ASP A 28 -8.64 -11.49 3.32
CA ASP A 28 -8.09 -11.14 4.62
C ASP A 28 -7.84 -12.43 5.42
N ASN A 29 -6.62 -12.59 5.91
CA ASN A 29 -6.28 -13.64 6.87
C ASN A 29 -5.60 -12.99 8.08
N GLU A 30 -5.25 -13.81 9.06
CA GLU A 30 -4.54 -13.35 10.28
C GLU A 30 -3.16 -12.76 9.97
N MET A 31 -2.48 -13.22 8.91
CA MET A 31 -1.12 -12.75 8.57
C MET A 31 -1.08 -11.60 7.55
N ILE A 32 -1.93 -11.65 6.50
CA ILE A 32 -1.93 -10.68 5.41
C ILE A 32 -3.35 -10.28 5.00
N ALA A 33 -3.49 -9.07 4.48
CA ALA A 33 -4.68 -8.61 3.77
C ALA A 33 -4.33 -8.22 2.34
N THR A 34 -5.04 -8.79 1.38
CA THR A 34 -4.93 -8.52 -0.04
C THR A 34 -6.13 -7.70 -0.50
N TYR A 35 -5.84 -6.59 -1.15
CA TYR A 35 -6.78 -5.67 -1.75
C TYR A 35 -6.52 -5.63 -3.26
N GLN A 36 -7.58 -5.56 -4.05
CA GLN A 36 -7.50 -5.44 -5.49
C GLN A 36 -7.79 -4.01 -5.92
N ASN A 37 -6.96 -3.50 -6.82
CA ASN A 37 -7.14 -2.20 -7.43
C ASN A 37 -8.13 -2.31 -8.59
N THR A 38 -9.37 -1.93 -8.34
CA THR A 38 -10.41 -1.84 -9.36
C THR A 38 -10.56 -0.43 -9.93
N THR A 39 -9.87 0.53 -9.32
CA THR A 39 -9.93 1.96 -9.59
C THR A 39 -8.71 2.47 -10.38
N ALA A 40 -7.77 1.58 -10.72
CA ALA A 40 -6.52 1.90 -11.42
C ALA A 40 -5.70 3.00 -10.72
N ILE A 41 -5.66 2.94 -9.38
CA ILE A 41 -4.84 3.82 -8.55
C ILE A 41 -3.35 3.61 -8.87
N ALA A 42 -2.60 4.69 -8.98
CA ALA A 42 -1.16 4.64 -9.18
C ALA A 42 -0.44 4.16 -7.91
N CYS A 43 0.60 3.36 -8.07
CA CYS A 43 1.46 2.96 -6.97
C CYS A 43 2.24 4.17 -6.48
N PRO A 44 2.30 4.43 -5.17
CA PRO A 44 3.06 5.55 -4.62
C PRO A 44 4.59 5.41 -4.79
N VAL A 45 5.08 4.24 -5.19
CA VAL A 45 6.52 3.96 -5.33
C VAL A 45 7.02 4.18 -6.76
N CYS A 46 6.34 3.60 -7.75
CA CYS A 46 6.74 3.68 -9.16
C CYS A 46 5.84 4.59 -10.01
N GLU A 47 4.77 5.14 -9.43
CA GLU A 47 3.77 5.98 -10.11
C GLU A 47 2.99 5.26 -11.23
N GLU A 48 3.13 3.94 -11.34
CA GLU A 48 2.41 3.08 -12.30
C GLU A 48 1.17 2.43 -11.65
N PRO A 49 0.08 2.20 -12.41
CA PRO A 49 -1.10 1.54 -11.87
C PRO A 49 -0.77 0.10 -11.44
N PHE A 50 -1.03 -0.22 -10.18
CA PHE A 50 -0.86 -1.57 -9.64
C PHE A 50 -2.15 -2.39 -9.73
N ASP A 51 -2.05 -3.71 -9.69
CA ASP A 51 -3.20 -4.62 -9.77
C ASP A 51 -3.70 -5.06 -8.38
N TYR A 52 -2.76 -5.42 -7.49
CA TYR A 52 -3.05 -5.85 -6.12
C TYR A 52 -2.15 -5.16 -5.09
N LEU A 53 -2.72 -4.89 -3.92
CA LEU A 53 -2.01 -4.46 -2.73
C LEU A 53 -2.08 -5.55 -1.67
N ILE A 54 -0.94 -5.91 -1.09
CA ILE A 54 -0.85 -6.87 0.00
C ILE A 54 -0.28 -6.15 1.22
N ALA A 55 -1.09 -5.97 2.26
CA ALA A 55 -0.70 -5.40 3.54
C ALA A 55 -0.40 -6.51 4.54
N SER A 56 0.78 -6.46 5.15
CA SER A 56 1.17 -7.33 6.26
C SER A 56 0.47 -6.90 7.56
N LYS A 57 -0.16 -7.86 8.24
CA LYS A 57 -0.82 -7.64 9.54
C LYS A 57 0.00 -8.20 10.72
N GLY A 58 0.92 -9.11 10.45
CA GLY A 58 1.76 -9.76 11.46
C GLY A 58 3.26 -9.47 11.28
N PRO A 59 4.08 -9.82 12.28
CA PRO A 59 5.54 -9.61 12.26
C PRO A 59 6.26 -10.47 11.22
N GLU A 60 5.65 -11.62 10.87
CA GLU A 60 6.17 -12.57 9.91
C GLU A 60 5.02 -12.94 8.97
N SER A 61 5.17 -12.64 7.67
CA SER A 61 4.18 -12.97 6.65
C SER A 61 4.87 -13.70 5.51
N SER A 62 4.35 -14.86 5.11
CA SER A 62 4.83 -15.58 3.93
C SER A 62 3.90 -15.31 2.75
N LEU A 63 4.47 -14.85 1.65
CA LEU A 63 3.83 -14.85 0.33
C LEU A 63 4.43 -15.97 -0.51
N SER A 64 3.57 -16.76 -1.14
CA SER A 64 3.96 -17.67 -2.22
C SER A 64 3.54 -17.02 -3.53
N LEU A 65 4.52 -16.58 -4.31
CA LEU A 65 4.33 -16.06 -5.67
C LEU A 65 4.50 -17.23 -6.65
N ASP A 66 3.50 -17.44 -7.50
CA ASP A 66 3.52 -18.51 -8.51
C ASP A 66 4.23 -18.04 -9.80
N GLU A 67 4.25 -16.73 -10.04
CA GLU A 67 4.80 -16.09 -11.25
C GLU A 67 5.78 -14.96 -10.89
N VAL A 68 6.67 -14.61 -11.83
CA VAL A 68 7.60 -13.48 -11.70
C VAL A 68 6.85 -12.20 -12.05
N MET A 69 6.75 -11.28 -11.09
CA MET A 69 5.99 -10.04 -11.21
C MET A 69 6.81 -8.88 -10.66
N ASP A 70 6.52 -7.66 -11.10
CA ASP A 70 7.14 -6.48 -10.53
C ASP A 70 6.44 -6.09 -9.23
N LEU A 71 7.22 -5.94 -8.16
CA LEU A 71 6.72 -5.75 -6.80
C LEU A 71 7.32 -4.48 -6.23
N CYS A 72 6.48 -3.48 -6.01
CA CYS A 72 6.89 -2.34 -5.21
C CYS A 72 6.59 -2.63 -3.74
N VAL A 73 7.53 -2.29 -2.86
CA VAL A 73 7.39 -2.45 -1.42
C VAL A 73 7.44 -1.08 -0.78
N SER A 74 6.46 -0.78 0.05
CA SER A 74 6.43 0.40 0.91
C SER A 74 6.28 -0.03 2.35
N VAL A 75 6.92 0.67 3.27
CA VAL A 75 6.80 0.43 4.70
C VAL A 75 6.19 1.68 5.31
N SER A 76 5.07 1.51 6.00
CA SER A 76 4.43 2.60 6.74
C SER A 76 5.07 2.80 8.10
N ASP A 77 4.80 3.95 8.72
CA ASP A 77 5.30 4.33 10.05
C ASP A 77 4.92 3.33 11.17
N ASP A 78 3.85 2.55 11.00
CA ASP A 78 3.41 1.47 11.92
C ASP A 78 4.18 0.13 11.70
N ASP A 79 5.34 0.17 11.04
CA ASP A 79 6.16 -1.02 10.68
C ASP A 79 5.42 -2.04 9.80
N ARG A 80 4.35 -1.61 9.13
CA ARG A 80 3.57 -2.45 8.23
C ARG A 80 4.14 -2.38 6.82
N ALA A 81 4.46 -3.54 6.27
CA ALA A 81 4.83 -3.67 4.88
C ALA A 81 3.59 -3.73 3.98
N PHE A 82 3.64 -2.97 2.89
CA PHE A 82 2.66 -2.92 1.82
C PHE A 82 3.37 -3.31 0.52
N LEU A 83 2.91 -4.38 -0.10
CA LEU A 83 3.42 -4.86 -1.39
C LEU A 83 2.42 -4.55 -2.48
N PHE A 84 2.85 -3.86 -3.53
CA PHE A 84 2.05 -3.54 -4.71
C PHE A 84 2.53 -4.39 -5.88
N THR A 85 1.62 -5.11 -6.52
CA THR A 85 1.92 -5.98 -7.67
C THR A 85 1.60 -5.26 -8.98
N HIS A 86 2.51 -5.33 -9.94
CA HIS A 86 2.30 -4.79 -11.29
C HIS A 86 2.43 -5.93 -12.31
N GLU A 87 1.59 -5.88 -13.34
CA GLU A 87 1.65 -6.76 -14.54
C GLU A 87 2.23 -6.01 -15.74
#